data_AF-A0A0F8X0Y5-F1
#
_entry.id   AF-A0A0F8X0Y5-F1
#
_cell.length_a   1.000
_cell.length_b   1.000
_cell.length_c   1.000
_cell.angle_alpha   90.00
_cell.angle_beta   90.00
_cell.angle_gamma   90.00
#
_symmetry.space_group_name_H-M   'P 1'
#
loop_
_entity.id
_entity.type
_entity.pdbx_description
1 polymer ?
#
loop_
_entity_poly.entity_id
_entity_poly.type
_entity_poly.pdbx_seq_one_letter_code
_entity_poly.pdbx_strand_id
1 'polypeptide(L)' 'RGFKFVGPTICYAFMQAVGMVNDHITRCFRYEEIIKLTKS' A
#
# COMPACT_ATOMS: atom_id res chain seq x y z
N ARG A 1 6.13 17.27 -14.13
CA ARG A 1 5.92 15.91 -14.71
C ARG A 1 7.22 15.48 -15.40
N GLY A 2 8.14 14.83 -14.67
CA GLY A 2 9.47 14.49 -15.22
C GLY A 2 10.24 13.47 -14.38
N PHE A 3 9.53 12.67 -13.57
CA PHE A 3 10.15 11.61 -12.80
C PHE A 3 10.67 10.53 -13.76
N LYS A 4 11.92 10.11 -13.59
CA LYS A 4 12.52 8.99 -14.31
C LYS A 4 12.48 7.76 -13.40
N PHE A 5 12.40 6.57 -13.98
CA PHE A 5 12.27 5.30 -13.23
C PHE A 5 10.98 5.17 -12.40
N VAL A 6 9.86 5.74 -12.87
CA VAL A 6 8.53 5.57 -12.26
C VAL A 6 7.67 4.60 -13.08
N GLY A 7 8.20 3.40 -13.27
CA GLY A 7 7.43 2.32 -13.90
C GLY A 7 6.24 1.90 -13.03
N PRO A 8 5.22 1.24 -13.60
CA PRO A 8 3.99 0.85 -12.88
C PRO A 8 4.28 0.02 -11.63
N THR A 9 5.26 -0.89 -11.68
CA THR A 9 5.69 -1.67 -10.51
C THR A 9 6.26 -0.81 -9.39
N ILE A 10 7.06 0.21 -9.72
CA ILE A 10 7.66 1.12 -8.74
C ILE A 10 6.57 2.01 -8.12
N CYS A 11 5.65 2.51 -8.94
CA CYS A 11 4.48 3.24 -8.46
C CYS A 11 3.63 2.38 -7.52
N TYR A 12 3.40 1.11 -7.86
CA TYR A 12 2.62 0.20 -7.02
C TYR A 12 3.29 -0.09 -5.68
N ALA A 13 4.58 -0.43 -5.69
CA ALA A 13 5.35 -0.65 -4.47
C ALA A 13 5.39 0.61 -3.59
N PHE A 14 5.51 1.79 -4.20
CA PHE A 14 5.42 3.06 -3.48
C PHE A 14 4.05 3.25 -2.83
N MET A 15 2.96 2.99 -3.56
CA MET A 15 1.60 3.09 -3.02
C MET A 15 1.36 2.14 -1.85
N GLN A 16 1.93 0.93 -1.90
CA GLN A 16 1.89 -0.01 -0.78
C GLN A 16 2.70 0.52 0.44
N ALA A 17 3.91 1.04 0.21
CA ALA A 17 4.80 1.49 1.28
C ALA A 17 4.27 2.71 2.04
N VAL A 18 3.63 3.65 1.34
CA VAL A 18 3.09 4.88 1.95
C VAL A 18 1.64 4.74 2.43
N GLY A 19 1.06 3.53 2.33
CA GLY A 19 -0.29 3.24 2.80
C GLY A 19 -1.42 3.76 1.91
N MET A 20 -1.12 4.11 0.64
CA MET A 20 -2.16 4.38 -0.36
C MET A 20 -2.89 3.11 -0.79
N VAL A 21 -2.21 1.95 -0.75
CA VAL A 21 -2.79 0.63 -1.02
C VAL A 21 -2.54 -0.27 0.19
N ASN A 22 -3.61 -0.85 0.73
CA ASN A 22 -3.53 -1.81 1.83
C ASN A 22 -3.63 -3.25 1.31
N ASP A 23 -2.49 -3.82 0.92
CA ASP A 23 -2.35 -5.22 0.49
C ASP A 23 -1.79 -6.13 1.60
N HIS A 24 -2.01 -5.79 2.87
CA HIS A 24 -1.62 -6.68 3.94
C HIS A 24 -2.38 -8.01 3.83
N ILE A 25 -1.63 -9.11 3.78
CA ILE A 25 -2.20 -10.47 3.77
C ILE A 25 -3.01 -10.73 5.05
N THR A 26 -4.04 -11.57 4.96
CA THR A 26 -4.95 -11.91 6.09
C THR A 26 -4.24 -12.47 7.32
N ARG A 27 -3.09 -13.11 7.13
CA ARG A 27 -2.23 -13.65 8.18
C ARG A 27 -1.24 -12.63 8.77
N CYS A 28 -1.27 -11.38 8.34
CA CYS A 28 -0.45 -10.32 8.91
C CYS A 28 -0.99 -9.95 10.30
N PHE A 29 -0.10 -9.82 11.29
CA PHE A 29 -0.47 -9.43 12.65
C PHE A 29 -1.19 -8.07 12.74
N ARG A 30 -1.06 -7.21 11.73
CA ARG A 30 -1.72 -5.90 11.63
C ARG A 30 -2.96 -5.89 10.75
N TYR A 31 -3.34 -7.01 10.13
CA TYR A 31 -4.46 -7.06 9.18
C TYR A 31 -5.76 -6.50 9.78
N GLU A 32 -6.11 -6.94 10.99
CA GLU A 32 -7.30 -6.48 11.72
C GLU A 32 -7.26 -4.99 12.07
N GLU A 33 -6.09 -4.48 12.48
CA GLU A 33 -5.89 -3.07 12.82
C GLU A 33 -6.07 -2.18 11.58
N ILE A 34 -5.40 -2.54 10.48
CA ILE A 34 -5.41 -1.75 9.26
C ILE A 34 -6.79 -1.80 8.58
N ILE A 35 -7.47 -2.96 8.57
CA ILE A 35 -8.83 -3.05 8.03
C ILE A 35 -9.81 -2.15 8.78
N LYS A 36 -9.71 -2.06 10.11
CA LYS A 36 -10.55 -1.16 10.91
C LYS A 36 -10.30 0.30 10.54
N LEU A 37 -9.03 0.69 10.36
CA LEU A 37 -8.65 2.05 9.98
C LEU A 37 -9.13 2.45 8.58
N THR A 38 -9.15 1.51 7.63
CA THR A 38 -9.59 1.78 6.25
C THR A 38 -11.10 1.81 6.03
N LYS A 39 -11.91 1.43 7.03
CA LYS A 39 -13.38 1.32 6.92
C LYS A 39 -14.15 2.47 7.58
N SER A 40 -13.47 3.51 8.07
CA SER A 40 -14.07 4.75 8.59
C SER A 40 -14.24 5.80 7.51
#